data_AF-A0A0F9BWH8-F1
#
_entry.id   AF-A0A0F9BWH8-F1
#
_cell.length_a   1.000
_cell.length_b   1.000
_cell.length_c   1.000
_cell.angle_alpha   90.00
_cell.angle_beta   90.00
_cell.angle_gamma   90.00
#
_symmetry.space_group_name_H-M   'P 1'
#
loop_
_entity.id
_entity.type
_entity.pdbx_description
1 polymer ?
#
loop_
_entity_poly.entity_id
_entity_poly.type
_entity_poly.pdbx_seq_one_letter_code
_entity_poly.pdbx_strand_id
1 'polypeptide(L)'
;MTFPIVLEIPRATPSKNEMRRKYRHPLAYKTLRALWSLEIGIALRPKTRMALQGYIERHRPKMRVEITCRRKKLMEPQNLPSGLAPLLDVLCIRSKTHPDGLGFIVNDTEEFLEHPTPVQEKCGSMRPV
;
A
#
# COMPACT_ATOMS: atom_id res chain seq x y z
N MET A 1 -15.89 15.00 -0.29
CA MET A 1 -14.66 14.26 -0.61
C MET A 1 -14.89 13.56 -1.92
N THR A 2 -13.93 13.54 -2.84
CA THR A 2 -14.15 13.00 -4.20
C THR A 2 -13.35 11.71 -4.37
N PHE A 3 -14.03 10.64 -4.75
CA PHE A 3 -13.42 9.37 -5.12
C PHE A 3 -13.38 9.25 -6.66
N PRO A 4 -12.40 8.52 -7.24
CA PRO A 4 -11.32 7.80 -6.56
C PRO A 4 -10.20 8.73 -6.07
N ILE A 5 -9.47 8.29 -5.04
CA ILE A 5 -8.21 8.91 -4.62
C ILE A 5 -7.08 8.16 -5.29
N VAL A 6 -6.35 8.83 -6.17
CA VAL A 6 -5.23 8.24 -6.92
C VAL A 6 -3.92 8.76 -6.35
N LEU A 7 -3.02 7.85 -6.00
CA LEU A 7 -1.70 8.15 -5.46
C LEU A 7 -0.63 7.47 -6.33
N GLU A 8 0.38 8.24 -6.73
CA GLU A 8 1.58 7.71 -7.36
C GLU A 8 2.72 7.69 -6.34
N ILE A 9 3.21 6.50 -6.02
CA ILE A 9 4.26 6.31 -5.01
C ILE A 9 5.54 5.84 -5.71
N PRO A 10 6.66 6.57 -5.63
CA PRO A 10 7.90 6.25 -6.32
C PRO A 10 8.71 5.16 -5.60
N ARG A 11 8.06 4.06 -5.22
CA ARG A 11 8.69 2.92 -4.55
C ARG A 11 8.45 1.63 -5.30
N ALA A 12 9.54 0.92 -5.55
CA ALA A 12 9.49 -0.41 -6.09
C ALA A 12 8.93 -1.40 -5.05
N THR A 13 7.93 -2.17 -5.44
CA THR A 13 7.42 -3.28 -4.64
C THR A 13 8.48 -4.37 -4.48
N PRO A 14 8.80 -4.80 -3.25
CA PRO A 14 9.73 -5.89 -3.02
C PRO A 14 9.26 -7.19 -3.67
N SER A 15 10.19 -8.00 -4.15
CA SER A 15 9.88 -9.36 -4.57
C SER A 15 9.58 -10.28 -3.39
N LYS A 16 8.86 -11.37 -3.61
CA LYS A 16 8.65 -12.42 -2.59
C LYS A 16 9.96 -12.95 -1.99
N ASN A 17 11.02 -13.03 -2.79
CA ASN A 17 12.33 -13.45 -2.30
C ASN A 17 12.99 -12.39 -1.41
N GLU A 18 12.85 -11.11 -1.75
CA GLU A 18 13.29 -10.01 -0.88
C GLU A 18 12.50 -10.00 0.43
N MET A 19 11.19 -10.23 0.37
CA MET A 19 10.34 -10.38 1.55
C MET A 19 10.87 -11.50 2.47
N ARG A 20 11.21 -12.66 1.90
CA ARG A 20 11.71 -13.82 2.66
C ARG A 20 13.14 -13.68 3.18
N ARG A 21 13.99 -12.91 2.52
CA ARG A 21 15.42 -12.78 2.87
C ARG A 21 15.71 -11.53 3.69
N LYS A 22 15.31 -10.37 3.17
CA LYS A 22 15.63 -9.05 3.74
C LYS A 22 14.62 -8.60 4.78
N TYR A 23 13.34 -8.89 4.56
CA TYR A 23 12.24 -8.41 5.41
C TYR A 23 11.64 -9.50 6.29
N ARG A 24 12.34 -10.63 6.47
CA ARG A 24 11.94 -11.69 7.42
C ARG A 24 12.04 -11.21 8.86
N HIS A 25 13.01 -10.36 9.18
CA HIS A 25 13.21 -9.86 10.53
C HIS A 25 12.15 -8.78 10.86
N PRO A 26 11.49 -8.82 12.03
CA PRO A 26 10.43 -7.88 12.38
C PRO A 26 10.85 -6.41 12.29
N LEU A 27 12.08 -6.08 12.68
CA LEU A 27 12.60 -4.71 12.57
C LEU A 27 12.72 -4.24 11.11
N ALA A 28 13.21 -5.11 10.21
CA ALA A 28 13.33 -4.76 8.80
C ALA A 28 11.94 -4.59 8.14
N TYR A 29 10.99 -5.45 8.50
CA TYR A 29 9.60 -5.32 8.06
C TYR A 29 8.96 -4.02 8.58
N LYS A 30 9.18 -3.68 9.86
CA LYS A 30 8.73 -2.41 10.44
C LYS A 30 9.31 -1.21 9.70
N THR A 31 10.61 -1.22 9.40
CA THR A 31 11.25 -0.16 8.60
C THR A 31 10.61 -0.05 7.21
N LEU A 32 10.33 -1.18 6.55
CA LEU A 32 9.66 -1.18 5.25
C LEU A 32 8.27 -0.53 5.32
N ARG A 33 7.47 -0.86 6.33
CA ARG A 33 6.15 -0.23 6.55
C ARG A 33 6.27 1.27 6.87
N ALA A 34 7.23 1.67 7.70
CA ALA A 34 7.45 3.07 8.02
C ALA A 34 7.79 3.89 6.76
N LEU A 35 8.61 3.32 5.85
CA LEU A 35 8.93 3.95 4.57
C LEU A 35 7.71 4.09 3.66
N TRP A 36 6.89 3.05 3.54
CA TRP A 36 5.62 3.13 2.81
C TRP A 36 4.69 4.18 3.40
N SER A 37 4.54 4.20 4.73
CA SER A 37 3.69 5.14 5.45
C SER A 37 4.11 6.60 5.22
N LEU A 38 5.43 6.84 5.23
CA LEU A 38 6.00 8.15 4.94
C LEU A 38 5.68 8.60 3.51
N GLU A 39 5.96 7.78 2.51
CA GLU A 39 5.78 8.17 1.10
C GLU A 39 4.31 8.38 0.72
N ILE A 40 3.42 7.51 1.21
CA ILE A 40 1.98 7.68 1.03
C ILE A 40 1.49 8.94 1.75
N GLY A 41 2.01 9.20 2.95
CA GLY A 41 1.72 10.41 3.71
C GLY A 41 2.16 11.69 3.01
N ILE A 42 3.27 11.65 2.26
CA ILE A 42 3.77 12.77 1.44
C ILE A 42 2.91 12.94 0.18
N ALA A 43 2.53 11.84 -0.47
CA ALA A 43 1.74 11.88 -1.71
C ALA A 43 0.32 12.44 -1.50
N LEU A 44 -0.23 12.30 -0.29
CA LEU A 44 -1.58 12.77 0.03
C LEU A 44 -1.55 14.12 0.75
N ARG A 45 -2.30 15.10 0.23
CA ARG A 45 -2.44 16.43 0.88
C ARG A 45 -2.99 16.29 2.30
N PRO A 46 -2.46 17.04 3.31
CA PRO A 46 -2.88 16.91 4.71
C PRO A 46 -4.40 17.04 4.94
N LYS A 47 -5.06 17.99 4.28
CA LYS A 47 -6.51 18.19 4.38
C LYS A 47 -7.30 16.98 3.86
N THR A 48 -6.86 16.41 2.74
CA THR A 48 -7.49 15.20 2.17
C THR A 48 -7.26 14.01 3.09
N ARG A 49 -6.06 13.86 3.64
CA ARG A 49 -5.73 12.81 4.61
C ARG A 49 -6.67 12.83 5.82
N MET A 50 -6.80 13.99 6.48
CA MET A 50 -7.65 14.12 7.66
C MET A 50 -9.13 13.85 7.35
N ALA A 51 -9.62 14.37 6.22
CA ALA A 51 -10.99 14.11 5.78
C ALA A 51 -11.24 12.62 5.50
N LEU A 52 -10.26 11.92 4.90
CA LEU A 52 -10.34 10.48 4.63
C LEU A 52 -10.41 9.69 5.93
N GLN A 53 -9.46 9.92 6.82
CA GLN A 53 -9.36 9.24 8.11
C GLN A 53 -10.64 9.41 8.91
N GLY A 54 -11.13 10.66 9.02
CA GLY A 54 -12.37 10.96 9.73
C GLY A 54 -13.61 10.32 9.08
N TYR A 55 -13.63 10.14 7.75
CA TYR A 55 -14.71 9.42 7.07
C TYR A 55 -14.67 7.92 7.33
N ILE A 56 -13.49 7.29 7.17
CA ILE A 56 -13.27 5.86 7.38
C ILE A 56 -13.55 5.45 8.82
N GLU A 57 -13.08 6.22 9.80
CA GLU A 57 -13.29 5.94 11.22
C GLU A 57 -14.78 5.96 11.61
N ARG A 58 -15.55 6.90 11.05
CA ARG A 58 -16.98 7.08 11.35
C ARG A 58 -17.88 6.09 10.64
N HIS A 59 -17.64 5.83 9.36
CA HIS A 59 -18.58 5.10 8.50
C HIS A 59 -18.18 3.65 8.26
N ARG A 60 -16.91 3.29 8.54
CA ARG A 60 -16.36 1.95 8.32
C ARG A 60 -16.74 1.36 6.95
N PRO A 61 -16.57 2.11 5.84
CA PRO A 61 -17.09 1.68 4.54
C PRO A 61 -16.29 0.51 3.98
N LYS A 62 -16.93 -0.29 3.13
CA LYS A 62 -16.24 -1.22 2.24
C LYS A 62 -15.59 -0.42 1.09
N MET A 63 -14.29 -0.62 0.89
CA MET A 63 -13.48 0.14 -0.07
C MET A 63 -12.94 -0.78 -1.16
N ARG A 64 -12.68 -0.23 -2.35
CA ARG A 64 -11.94 -0.92 -3.42
C ARG A 64 -10.56 -0.29 -3.57
N VAL A 65 -9.52 -1.11 -3.54
CA VAL A 65 -8.13 -0.66 -3.70
C VAL A 65 -7.53 -1.28 -4.96
N GLU A 66 -7.23 -0.44 -5.94
CA GLU A 66 -6.55 -0.85 -7.17
C GLU A 66 -5.06 -0.51 -7.07
N ILE A 67 -4.20 -1.50 -7.33
CA ILE A 67 -2.75 -1.34 -7.27
C ILE A 67 -2.17 -1.68 -8.63
N THR A 68 -1.48 -0.70 -9.22
CA THR A 68 -0.71 -0.85 -10.46
C THR A 68 0.78 -0.71 -10.17
N CYS A 69 1.53 -1.78 -10.36
CA CYS A 69 2.98 -1.80 -10.16
C CYS A 69 3.71 -1.58 -11.49
N ARG A 70 4.33 -0.41 -11.64
CA ARG A 70 5.13 -0.04 -12.81
C ARG A 70 6.59 -0.49 -12.64
N ARG A 71 7.11 -1.33 -13.54
CA ARG A 71 8.45 -1.97 -13.38
C ARG A 71 9.17 -2.20 -14.70
N LYS A 72 10.51 -2.22 -14.68
CA LYS A 72 11.34 -2.64 -15.83
C LYS A 72 11.25 -4.15 -16.11
N LYS A 73 11.27 -4.97 -15.04
CA LYS A 73 11.12 -6.43 -15.10
C LYS A 73 9.89 -6.84 -14.31
N LEU A 74 8.99 -7.57 -14.97
CA LEU A 74 7.78 -8.12 -14.37
C LEU A 74 8.14 -9.22 -13.36
N MET A 75 7.34 -9.32 -12.31
CA MET A 75 7.38 -10.45 -11.40
C MET A 75 6.43 -11.54 -11.89
N GLU A 76 6.60 -12.76 -11.39
CA GLU A 76 5.53 -13.74 -11.52
C GLU A 76 4.28 -13.23 -10.79
N PRO A 77 3.08 -13.29 -11.38
CA PRO A 77 1.86 -12.73 -10.81
C PRO A 77 1.58 -13.16 -9.37
N GLN A 78 1.81 -14.44 -9.04
CA GLN A 78 1.63 -14.99 -7.70
C GLN A 78 2.54 -14.37 -6.62
N ASN A 79 3.64 -13.72 -7.02
CA ASN A 79 4.59 -13.13 -6.09
C ASN A 79 4.28 -11.65 -5.80
N LEU A 80 3.41 -11.03 -6.60
CA LEU A 80 3.05 -9.62 -6.48
C LEU A 80 2.24 -9.33 -5.19
N PRO A 81 1.21 -10.12 -4.81
CA PRO A 81 0.47 -9.90 -3.56
C PRO A 81 1.38 -9.93 -2.33
N SER A 82 2.30 -10.90 -2.26
CA SER A 82 3.22 -11.02 -1.11
C SER A 82 4.13 -9.78 -0.94
N GLY A 83 4.51 -9.13 -2.04
CA GLY A 83 5.31 -7.90 -2.00
C GLY A 83 4.51 -6.67 -1.60
N LEU A 84 3.19 -6.69 -1.76
CA LEU A 84 2.27 -5.60 -1.47
C LEU A 84 1.64 -5.68 -0.07
N ALA A 85 1.78 -6.79 0.64
CA ALA A 85 1.29 -6.92 2.02
C ALA A 85 1.73 -5.75 2.94
N PRO A 86 2.99 -5.27 2.92
CA PRO A 86 3.39 -4.12 3.73
C PRO A 86 2.70 -2.80 3.35
N LEU A 87 2.33 -2.63 2.08
CA LEU A 87 1.57 -1.47 1.62
C LEU A 87 0.15 -1.54 2.17
N LEU A 88 -0.52 -2.69 2.08
CA LEU A 88 -1.88 -2.88 2.61
C LEU A 88 -1.94 -2.67 4.11
N ASP A 89 -0.98 -3.23 4.85
CA ASP A 89 -0.83 -3.03 6.30
C ASP A 89 -0.84 -1.53 6.67
N VAL A 90 -0.18 -0.71 5.85
CA VAL A 90 -0.04 0.72 6.07
C VAL A 90 -1.32 1.47 5.69
N LEU A 91 -2.15 0.96 4.79
CA LEU A 91 -3.43 1.58 4.44
C LEU A 91 -4.49 1.37 5.52
N CYS A 92 -4.42 0.27 6.28
CA CYS A 92 -5.35 -0.06 7.36
C CYS A 92 -5.42 1.00 8.46
N ILE A 93 -6.49 0.99 9.25
CA ILE A 93 -6.60 1.78 10.49
C ILE A 93 -5.48 1.36 11.44
N ARG A 94 -4.91 2.35 12.14
CA ARG A 94 -3.94 2.09 13.19
C ARG A 94 -4.53 1.20 14.28
N SER A 95 -3.90 0.06 14.52
CA SER A 95 -4.34 -0.93 15.50
C SER A 95 -3.14 -1.64 16.13
N LYS A 96 -3.39 -2.61 17.02
CA LYS A 96 -2.33 -3.47 17.56
C LYS A 96 -1.61 -4.28 16.46
N THR A 97 -2.34 -4.67 15.40
CA THR A 97 -1.78 -5.42 14.25
C THR A 97 -1.10 -4.50 13.23
N HIS A 98 -1.66 -3.31 13.02
CA HIS A 98 -1.15 -2.31 12.08
C HIS A 98 -0.75 -1.01 12.81
N PRO A 99 0.34 -1.00 13.60
CA PRO A 99 0.74 0.19 14.35
C PRO A 99 1.14 1.37 13.45
N ASP A 100 1.57 1.08 12.21
CA ASP A 100 1.99 2.06 11.20
C ASP A 100 0.84 2.46 10.25
N GLY A 101 -0.39 2.01 10.55
CA GLY A 101 -1.58 2.23 9.73
C GLY A 101 -1.96 3.70 9.58
N LEU A 102 -2.37 4.08 8.38
CA LEU A 102 -2.78 5.42 7.98
C LEU A 102 -4.29 5.64 8.07
N GLY A 103 -5.11 4.58 8.14
CA GLY A 103 -6.56 4.69 8.23
C GLY A 103 -7.24 5.14 6.94
N PHE A 104 -6.77 4.64 5.80
CA PHE A 104 -7.37 4.88 4.48
C PHE A 104 -8.36 3.77 4.09
N ILE A 105 -8.20 2.59 4.68
CA ILE A 105 -9.18 1.49 4.67
C ILE A 105 -9.38 1.02 6.11
N VAL A 106 -10.51 0.37 6.38
CA VAL A 106 -10.83 -0.13 7.73
C VAL A 106 -9.83 -1.22 8.15
N ASN A 107 -9.74 -2.26 7.34
CA ASN A 107 -8.77 -3.35 7.39
C ASN A 107 -8.66 -4.00 6.01
N ASP A 108 -7.88 -5.08 5.89
CA ASP A 108 -7.64 -5.83 4.66
C ASP A 108 -8.52 -7.08 4.52
N THR A 109 -9.58 -7.23 5.32
CA THR A 109 -10.51 -8.36 5.22
C THR A 109 -11.53 -8.13 4.09
N GLU A 110 -12.06 -9.22 3.52
CA GLU A 110 -13.04 -9.16 2.42
C GLU A 110 -14.34 -8.42 2.78
N GLU A 111 -14.64 -8.29 4.08
CA GLU A 111 -15.75 -7.51 4.60
C GLU A 111 -15.61 -6.01 4.26
N PHE A 112 -14.41 -5.47 4.41
CA PHE A 112 -14.13 -4.04 4.24
C PHE A 112 -13.29 -3.70 3.02
N LEU A 113 -12.71 -4.70 2.35
CA LEU A 113 -11.83 -4.49 1.22
C LEU A 113 -12.19 -5.39 0.04
N GLU A 114 -12.57 -4.76 -1.07
CA GLU A 114 -12.52 -5.38 -2.39
C GLU A 114 -11.10 -5.26 -2.91
N HIS A 115 -10.39 -6.38 -2.91
CA HIS A 115 -9.00 -6.46 -3.33
C HIS A 115 -8.90 -7.09 -4.73
N PRO A 116 -9.09 -6.31 -5.82
CA PRO A 116 -8.79 -6.80 -7.16
C PRO A 116 -7.33 -7.26 -7.23
N THR A 117 -7.04 -8.25 -8.08
CA THR A 117 -5.68 -8.74 -8.28
C THR A 117 -4.80 -7.56 -8.73
N PRO A 118 -3.67 -7.29 -8.05
CA PRO A 118 -2.76 -6.23 -8.45
C PRO A 118 -2.28 -6.42 -9.88
N VAL A 119 -2.24 -5.32 -10.64
CA VAL A 119 -1.77 -5.31 -12.02
C VAL A 119 -0.33 -4.84 -12.06
N GLN A 120 0.44 -5.32 -13.04
CA GLN A 120 1.80 -4.87 -13.27
C GLN A 120 1.99 -4.46 -14.72
N GLU A 121 2.63 -3.30 -14.90
CA GLU A 121 2.90 -2.72 -16.20
C GLU A 121 4.41 -2.70 -16.45
N LYS A 122 4.82 -3.18 -17.62
CA LYS A 122 6.21 -3.09 -18.05
C LYS A 122 6.46 -1.67 -18.55
N CYS A 123 7.22 -0.89 -17.79
CA CYS A 123 7.66 0.41 -18.25
C CYS A 123 8.94 0.26 -19.07
N GLY A 124 8.92 0.73 -20.32
CA GLY A 124 10.12 0.93 -21.13
C GLY A 124 11.11 1.86 -20.44
N SER A 125 12.35 1.92 -20.94
CA SER A 125 13.52 2.60 -20.36
C SER A 125 13.21 3.91 -19.62
N MET A 126 12.85 3.83 -18.34
CA MET A 126 12.86 4.99 -17.45
C MET A 126 14.31 5.44 -17.34
N ARG A 127 14.58 6.66 -17.84
CA ARG A 127 15.84 7.36 -17.62
C ARG A 127 16.08 7.39 -16.10
N PRO A 128 17.29 7.10 -15.63
CA PRO A 128 17.60 7.26 -14.22
C PRO A 128 17.32 8.70 -13.82
N VAL A 129 16.56 8.88 -12.73
CA VAL A 129 16.54 10.12 -11.95
C VAL A 129 17.73 10.07 -11.02
#